data_AF-A0A1V6IYR5-F1
#
_entry.id   AF-A0A1V6IYR5-F1
#
_cell.length_a   1.000
_cell.length_b   1.000
_cell.length_c   1.000
_cell.angle_alpha   90.00
_cell.angle_beta   90.00
_cell.angle_gamma   90.00
#
_symmetry.space_group_name_H-M   'P 1'
#
loop_
_entity.id
_entity.type
_entity.pdbx_description
1 polymer ?
#
loop_
_entity_poly.entity_id
_entity_poly.type
_entity_poly.pdbx_seq_one_letter_code
_entity_poly.pdbx_strand_id
1 'polypeptide(L)'
;MAKKHNIYDESKFDDYMKLIFQLKGNGDFENRPEFSINYDRIQKSYYFERPDLCIYSQWDKPWGIHKTGKNFPVMVAHKYFEDLSYNVFLSGAKSDGYTLVRYRKSRQKYPGYNHLLKLFPDKIETVIKEANQNNLSGGDPDIFVSKNSLLDSFFVEVKENDGLTDNQIRLFPIIEKYLSPVLLVRIQEQ
;
A
#
# COMPACT_ATOMS: atom_id res chain seq x y z
N MET A 1 6.88 -6.21 -27.34
CA MET A 1 6.70 -7.48 -26.60
C MET A 1 5.90 -7.16 -25.36
N ALA A 2 4.73 -7.78 -25.15
CA ALA A 2 3.95 -7.56 -23.94
C ALA A 2 4.72 -8.10 -22.72
N LYS A 3 4.96 -7.26 -21.70
CA LYS A 3 5.54 -7.71 -20.42
C LYS A 3 4.59 -8.76 -19.82
N LYS A 4 5.03 -10.02 -19.70
CA LYS A 4 4.29 -11.04 -18.94
C LYS A 4 4.55 -10.78 -17.46
N HIS A 5 3.70 -9.97 -16.83
CA HIS A 5 3.65 -9.93 -15.38
C HIS A 5 3.03 -11.25 -14.90
N ASN A 6 3.71 -11.95 -13.99
CA ASN A 6 3.07 -13.06 -13.28
C ASN A 6 2.04 -12.43 -12.34
N ILE A 7 0.75 -12.60 -12.65
CA ILE A 7 -0.35 -12.15 -11.84
C ILE A 7 -0.83 -13.33 -11.00
N TYR A 8 -0.86 -13.15 -9.68
CA TYR A 8 -1.41 -14.09 -8.72
C TYR A 8 -2.82 -13.65 -8.35
N ASP A 9 -3.75 -14.58 -8.17
CA ASP A 9 -5.09 -14.27 -7.65
C ASP A 9 -5.20 -14.61 -6.16
N GLU A 10 -6.35 -14.30 -5.58
CA GLU A 10 -6.67 -14.51 -4.16
C GLU A 10 -6.46 -15.95 -3.70
N SER A 11 -6.66 -16.96 -4.57
CA SER A 11 -6.43 -18.37 -4.23
C SER A 11 -4.95 -18.73 -4.03
N LYS A 12 -4.05 -17.86 -4.49
CA LYS A 12 -2.59 -18.02 -4.44
C LYS A 12 -1.90 -17.02 -3.52
N PHE A 13 -2.63 -16.38 -2.60
CA PHE A 13 -2.10 -15.37 -1.71
C PHE A 13 -0.86 -15.85 -0.93
N ASP A 14 -0.90 -17.03 -0.29
CA ASP A 14 0.23 -17.53 0.48
C ASP A 14 1.50 -17.78 -0.36
N ASP A 15 1.33 -18.26 -1.59
CA ASP A 15 2.45 -18.49 -2.51
C ASP A 15 3.02 -17.17 -3.01
N TYR A 16 2.15 -16.19 -3.30
CA TYR A 16 2.56 -14.82 -3.60
C TYR A 16 3.37 -14.21 -2.45
N MET A 17 2.89 -14.34 -1.21
CA MET A 17 3.57 -13.83 -0.04
C MET A 17 4.97 -14.44 0.11
N LYS A 18 5.12 -15.76 0.00
CA LYS A 18 6.44 -16.42 0.04
C LYS A 18 7.40 -15.86 -1.00
N LEU A 19 6.93 -15.70 -2.24
CA LEU A 19 7.73 -15.14 -3.33
C LEU A 19 8.15 -13.69 -3.05
N ILE A 20 7.23 -12.85 -2.60
CA ILE A 20 7.49 -11.43 -2.34
C ILE A 20 8.49 -11.23 -1.20
N PHE A 21 8.42 -12.07 -0.16
CA PHE A 21 9.43 -12.06 0.90
C PHE A 21 10.81 -12.51 0.42
N GLN A 22 10.89 -13.47 -0.51
CA GLN A 22 12.15 -13.87 -1.15
C GLN A 22 12.75 -12.77 -2.03
N LEU A 23 11.89 -11.97 -2.68
CA LEU A 23 12.31 -10.86 -3.56
C LEU A 23 12.66 -9.57 -2.79
N LYS A 24 12.41 -9.51 -1.47
CA LYS A 24 12.67 -8.31 -0.66
C LYS A 24 14.11 -7.80 -0.85
N GLY A 25 14.25 -6.55 -1.25
CA GLY A 25 15.54 -5.89 -1.46
C GLY A 25 16.16 -6.16 -2.83
N ASN A 26 15.51 -6.98 -3.66
CA ASN A 26 15.82 -7.15 -5.08
C ASN A 26 14.95 -6.17 -5.88
N GLY A 27 15.45 -4.94 -6.04
CA GLY A 27 14.70 -3.75 -6.46
C GLY A 27 14.12 -3.71 -7.88
N ASP A 28 13.85 -4.85 -8.53
CA ASP A 28 13.14 -4.89 -9.82
C ASP A 28 11.62 -4.81 -9.62
N PHE A 29 11.15 -3.58 -9.40
CA PHE A 29 9.71 -3.28 -9.30
C PHE A 29 9.01 -3.19 -10.65
N GLU A 30 9.75 -3.05 -11.75
CA GLU A 30 9.18 -3.00 -13.09
C GLU A 30 8.67 -4.36 -13.58
N ASN A 31 9.28 -5.45 -13.12
CA ASN A 31 8.87 -6.82 -13.46
C ASN A 31 8.38 -7.60 -12.24
N ARG A 32 8.16 -6.92 -11.11
CA ARG A 32 7.68 -7.56 -9.89
C ARG A 32 6.30 -8.20 -10.13
N PRO A 33 6.08 -9.43 -9.65
CA PRO A 33 4.77 -10.05 -9.70
C PRO A 33 3.71 -9.20 -8.99
N GLU A 34 2.52 -9.15 -9.57
CA GLU A 34 1.37 -8.46 -9.00
C GLU A 34 0.39 -9.46 -8.41
N PHE A 35 -0.34 -9.04 -7.38
CA PHE A 35 -1.44 -9.78 -6.78
C PHE A 35 -2.76 -9.11 -7.13
N SER A 36 -3.68 -9.84 -7.74
CA SER A 36 -4.97 -9.33 -8.16
C SER A 36 -6.02 -9.56 -7.07
N ILE A 37 -6.78 -8.52 -6.78
CA ILE A 37 -8.00 -8.58 -5.98
C ILE A 37 -9.14 -8.09 -6.87
N ASN A 38 -10.19 -8.90 -6.97
CA ASN A 38 -11.32 -8.58 -7.83
C ASN A 38 -12.44 -7.89 -7.03
N TYR A 39 -13.25 -7.09 -7.72
CA TYR A 39 -14.47 -6.52 -7.16
C TYR A 39 -15.61 -6.57 -8.18
N ASP A 40 -16.84 -6.77 -7.70
CA ASP A 40 -18.00 -6.65 -8.57
C ASP A 40 -18.26 -5.18 -8.87
N ARG A 41 -18.57 -4.86 -10.14
CA ARG A 41 -18.89 -3.49 -10.59
C ARG A 41 -19.89 -2.77 -9.69
N ILE A 42 -20.88 -3.48 -9.15
CA ILE A 42 -21.91 -2.90 -8.28
C ILE A 42 -21.34 -2.33 -6.98
N GLN A 43 -20.26 -2.91 -6.46
CA GLN A 43 -19.62 -2.46 -5.23
C GLN A 43 -18.99 -1.07 -5.41
N LYS A 44 -18.48 -0.76 -6.61
CA LYS A 44 -17.98 0.59 -6.93
C LYS A 44 -19.10 1.62 -6.98
N SER A 45 -20.25 1.28 -7.56
CA SER A 45 -21.44 2.15 -7.52
C SER A 45 -21.89 2.36 -6.07
N TYR A 46 -21.94 1.30 -5.24
CA TYR A 46 -22.30 1.44 -3.84
C TYR A 46 -21.34 2.35 -3.07
N TYR A 47 -20.04 2.24 -3.32
CA TYR A 47 -19.05 3.09 -2.66
C TYR A 47 -19.27 4.59 -2.90
N PHE A 48 -19.67 5.00 -4.10
CA PHE A 48 -19.84 6.41 -4.46
C PHE A 48 -21.26 6.94 -4.32
N GLU A 49 -22.26 6.10 -4.58
CA GLU A 49 -23.65 6.56 -4.79
C GLU A 49 -24.59 6.05 -3.70
N ARG A 50 -24.28 4.90 -3.09
CA ARG A 50 -25.12 4.23 -2.09
C ARG A 50 -24.28 3.80 -0.87
N PRO A 51 -23.71 4.76 -0.12
CA PRO A 51 -22.85 4.45 1.02
C PRO A 51 -23.58 3.65 2.12
N ASP A 52 -24.91 3.69 2.14
CA ASP A 52 -25.78 2.84 2.98
C ASP A 52 -25.66 1.34 2.67
N LEU A 53 -25.31 0.99 1.43
CA LEU A 53 -25.14 -0.39 0.96
C LEU A 53 -23.68 -0.79 0.78
N CYS A 54 -22.74 0.13 1.06
CA CYS A 54 -21.32 -0.07 0.81
C CYS A 54 -20.66 -0.90 1.92
N ILE A 55 -19.92 -1.94 1.52
CA ILE A 55 -19.15 -2.79 2.44
C ILE A 55 -17.78 -2.22 2.79
N TYR A 56 -17.29 -1.24 2.02
CA TYR A 56 -16.00 -0.59 2.24
C TYR A 56 -16.16 0.64 3.12
N SER A 57 -15.20 0.85 4.02
CA SER A 57 -15.09 2.09 4.79
C SER A 57 -14.81 3.28 3.86
N GLN A 58 -15.30 4.46 4.24
CA GLN A 58 -15.07 5.69 3.47
C GLN A 58 -13.75 6.34 3.90
N TRP A 59 -12.94 6.75 2.92
CA TRP A 59 -11.67 7.41 3.21
C TRP A 59 -11.88 8.78 3.89
N ASP A 60 -11.38 8.92 5.12
CA ASP A 60 -11.53 10.09 6.00
C ASP A 60 -10.75 11.37 5.63
N LYS A 61 -10.26 11.51 4.39
CA LYS A 61 -9.41 12.65 3.99
C LYS A 61 -10.28 13.85 3.60
N PRO A 62 -10.08 15.04 4.20
CA PRO A 62 -10.80 16.25 3.81
C PRO A 62 -10.31 16.88 2.48
N TRP A 63 -9.20 16.41 1.90
CA TRP A 63 -8.64 16.96 0.65
C TRP A 63 -8.01 15.87 -0.23
N GLY A 64 -8.14 16.03 -1.55
CA GLY A 64 -7.54 15.13 -2.55
C GLY A 64 -8.55 14.17 -3.18
N ILE A 65 -8.07 12.95 -3.49
CA ILE A 65 -8.57 11.92 -4.40
C ILE A 65 -10.08 11.63 -4.38
N HIS A 66 -10.78 11.98 -3.29
CA HIS A 66 -12.22 11.78 -3.07
C HIS A 66 -13.12 12.28 -4.23
N LYS A 67 -12.68 13.27 -5.01
CA LYS A 67 -13.41 13.77 -6.20
C LYS A 67 -13.19 12.97 -7.48
N THR A 68 -12.21 12.08 -7.51
CA THR A 68 -11.77 11.39 -8.74
C THR A 68 -11.95 9.87 -8.67
N GLY A 69 -12.48 9.34 -7.57
CA GLY A 69 -12.72 7.92 -7.36
C GLY A 69 -11.47 7.04 -7.21
N LYS A 70 -10.26 7.62 -7.19
CA LYS A 70 -9.02 6.83 -7.09
C LYS A 70 -8.75 6.25 -5.70
N ASN A 71 -9.60 6.54 -4.71
CA ASN A 71 -9.51 5.94 -3.37
C ASN A 71 -10.23 4.60 -3.29
N PHE A 72 -11.22 4.35 -4.16
CA PHE A 72 -11.97 3.10 -4.14
C PHE A 72 -11.07 1.86 -4.27
N PRO A 73 -10.12 1.77 -5.22
CA PRO A 73 -9.21 0.62 -5.31
C PRO A 73 -8.45 0.36 -3.99
N VAL A 74 -7.99 1.43 -3.33
CA VAL A 74 -7.28 1.29 -2.05
C VAL A 74 -8.21 0.77 -0.96
N MET A 75 -9.49 1.17 -0.96
CA MET A 75 -10.47 0.67 0.01
C MET A 75 -10.86 -0.80 -0.26
N VAL A 76 -10.81 -1.26 -1.51
CA VAL A 76 -10.93 -2.69 -1.85
C VAL A 76 -9.78 -3.47 -1.23
N ALA A 77 -8.52 -3.04 -1.47
CA ALA A 77 -7.35 -3.67 -0.86
C ALA A 77 -7.39 -3.61 0.68
N HIS A 78 -7.81 -2.48 1.25
CA HIS A 78 -7.94 -2.31 2.69
C HIS A 78 -8.85 -3.38 3.29
N LYS A 79 -10.08 -3.49 2.78
CA LYS A 79 -11.04 -4.48 3.24
C LYS A 79 -10.52 -5.91 3.09
N TYR A 80 -9.88 -6.23 1.97
CA TYR A 80 -9.29 -7.56 1.76
C TYR A 80 -8.31 -7.94 2.87
N PHE A 81 -7.38 -7.05 3.23
CA PHE A 81 -6.42 -7.33 4.31
C PHE A 81 -7.06 -7.30 5.71
N GLU A 82 -8.07 -6.47 5.95
CA GLU A 82 -8.85 -6.52 7.19
C GLU A 82 -9.60 -7.84 7.35
N ASP A 83 -10.23 -8.35 6.28
CA ASP A 83 -10.94 -9.64 6.29
C ASP A 83 -9.97 -10.80 6.57
N LEU A 84 -8.68 -10.66 6.21
CA LEU A 84 -7.59 -11.57 6.58
C LEU A 84 -7.02 -11.33 8.00
N SER A 85 -7.70 -10.53 8.81
CA SER A 85 -7.36 -10.19 10.19
C SER A 85 -6.00 -9.49 10.36
N TYR A 86 -5.61 -8.64 9.41
CA TYR A 86 -4.49 -7.73 9.58
C TYR A 86 -4.93 -6.39 10.16
N ASN A 87 -4.02 -5.70 10.85
CA ASN A 87 -4.15 -4.26 11.05
C ASN A 87 -3.74 -3.55 9.76
N VAL A 88 -4.56 -2.63 9.29
CA VAL A 88 -4.38 -1.93 8.02
C VAL A 88 -4.28 -0.44 8.28
N PHE A 89 -3.24 0.21 7.74
CA PHE A 89 -2.97 1.63 7.95
C PHE A 89 -2.84 2.34 6.61
N LEU A 90 -3.64 3.38 6.38
CA LEU A 90 -3.71 4.07 5.10
C LEU A 90 -2.73 5.25 4.98
N SER A 91 -2.08 5.39 3.83
CA SER A 91 -1.09 6.45 3.61
C SER A 91 -1.72 7.84 3.60
N GLY A 92 -1.40 8.63 4.61
CA GLY A 92 -1.90 9.99 4.84
C GLY A 92 -3.36 10.09 5.31
N ALA A 93 -4.03 8.99 5.65
CA ALA A 93 -5.34 9.06 6.32
C ALA A 93 -5.22 9.75 7.68
N LYS A 94 -6.30 10.37 8.17
CA LYS A 94 -6.25 11.19 9.38
C LYS A 94 -6.35 10.34 10.65
N SER A 95 -7.24 9.35 10.64
CA SER A 95 -7.61 8.52 11.79
C SER A 95 -6.55 7.49 12.13
N ASP A 96 -6.12 6.69 11.16
CA ASP A 96 -5.22 5.55 11.34
C ASP A 96 -3.94 5.65 10.48
N GLY A 97 -3.77 6.76 9.76
CA GLY A 97 -2.83 6.74 8.66
C GLY A 97 -1.36 6.65 9.04
N TYR A 98 -0.52 6.50 8.02
CA TYR A 98 0.93 6.63 8.14
C TYR A 98 1.48 7.46 6.99
N THR A 99 2.68 8.02 7.15
CA THR A 99 3.39 8.69 6.06
C THR A 99 4.89 8.51 6.28
N LEU A 100 5.63 8.06 5.28
CA LEU A 100 7.07 7.88 5.39
C LEU A 100 7.79 9.12 4.91
N VAL A 101 7.91 9.37 3.61
CA VAL A 101 8.66 10.52 3.08
C VAL A 101 7.79 11.77 2.93
N ARG A 102 6.47 11.59 2.78
CA ARG A 102 5.52 12.70 2.70
C ARG A 102 5.29 13.36 4.06
N TYR A 103 4.71 14.57 4.02
CA TYR A 103 4.20 15.28 5.20
C TYR A 103 5.20 15.38 6.36
N ARG A 104 6.45 15.73 6.02
CA ARG A 104 7.62 15.64 6.92
C ARG A 104 7.39 16.19 8.33
N LYS A 105 6.67 17.31 8.44
CA LYS A 105 6.42 18.04 9.70
C LYS A 105 5.27 17.48 10.54
N SER A 106 4.34 16.74 9.94
CA SER A 106 3.12 16.29 10.61
C SER A 106 3.01 14.77 10.75
N ARG A 107 3.94 13.99 10.20
CA ARG A 107 3.87 12.52 10.19
C ARG A 107 3.71 11.87 11.57
N GLN A 108 4.35 12.44 12.59
CA GLN A 108 4.28 11.96 13.99
C GLN A 108 2.87 12.04 14.59
N LYS A 109 1.97 12.82 13.99
CA LYS A 109 0.57 12.92 14.43
C LYS A 109 -0.27 11.74 13.98
N TYR A 110 0.18 10.95 13.01
CA TYR A 110 -0.60 9.84 12.48
C TYR A 110 -0.35 8.54 13.26
N PRO A 111 -1.40 7.84 13.72
CA PRO A 111 -1.25 6.63 14.53
C PRO A 111 -0.48 5.50 13.84
N GLY A 112 -0.69 5.26 12.55
CA GLY A 112 0.05 4.27 11.77
C GLY A 112 1.55 4.59 11.66
N TYR A 113 1.95 5.87 11.65
CA TYR A 113 3.37 6.24 11.73
C TYR A 113 3.97 5.84 13.09
N ASN A 114 3.25 6.08 14.18
CA ASN A 114 3.69 5.66 15.52
C ASN A 114 3.73 4.14 15.66
N HIS A 115 2.85 3.42 14.98
CA HIS A 115 2.91 1.96 14.88
C HIS A 115 4.18 1.50 14.15
N LEU A 116 4.50 2.11 13.00
CA LEU A 116 5.74 1.83 12.27
C LEU A 116 6.99 2.09 13.10
N LEU A 117 7.04 3.17 13.90
CA LEU A 117 8.16 3.44 14.81
C LEU A 117 8.33 2.34 15.86
N LYS A 118 7.25 1.75 16.37
CA LYS A 118 7.34 0.64 17.33
C LYS A 118 7.90 -0.63 16.69
N LEU A 119 7.53 -0.90 15.43
CA LEU A 119 8.02 -2.05 14.69
C LEU A 119 9.46 -1.86 14.19
N PHE A 120 9.82 -0.64 13.80
CA PHE A 120 11.08 -0.31 13.11
C PHE A 120 11.82 0.87 13.79
N PRO A 121 12.16 0.78 15.08
CA PRO A 121 12.60 1.93 15.89
C PRO A 121 13.76 2.73 15.29
N ASP A 122 14.76 2.05 14.74
CA ASP A 122 15.98 2.70 14.23
C ASP A 122 16.05 2.77 12.69
N LYS A 123 15.01 2.30 12.00
CA LYS A 123 15.06 2.12 10.54
C LYS A 123 14.25 3.15 9.77
N ILE A 124 13.19 3.70 10.37
CA ILE A 124 12.34 4.71 9.72
C ILE A 124 13.15 5.97 9.36
N GLU A 125 13.94 6.49 10.30
CA GLU A 125 14.79 7.67 10.03
C GLU A 125 15.85 7.39 8.95
N THR A 126 16.36 6.16 8.88
CA THR A 126 17.30 5.74 7.83
C THR A 126 16.65 5.80 6.44
N VAL A 127 15.42 5.28 6.31
CA VAL A 127 14.63 5.39 5.06
C VAL A 127 14.41 6.85 4.69
N ILE A 128 13.99 7.69 5.64
CA ILE A 128 13.72 9.12 5.40
C ILE A 128 14.99 9.84 4.94
N LYS A 129 16.13 9.57 5.59
CA LYS A 129 17.42 10.16 5.24
C LYS A 129 17.87 9.77 3.83
N GLU A 130 17.83 8.48 3.51
CA GLU A 130 18.22 7.98 2.18
C GLU A 130 17.28 8.50 1.08
N ALA A 131 15.97 8.54 1.35
CA ALA A 131 15.01 9.15 0.43
C ALA A 131 15.29 10.64 0.18
N ASN A 132 15.63 11.39 1.23
CA ASN A 132 15.99 12.81 1.11
C ASN A 132 17.28 13.00 0.28
N GLN A 133 18.30 12.17 0.48
CA GLN A 133 19.53 12.20 -0.31
C GLN A 133 19.28 11.91 -1.80
N ASN A 134 18.22 11.14 -2.09
CA ASN A 134 17.75 10.84 -3.43
C ASN A 134 16.72 11.85 -3.97
N ASN A 135 16.49 12.98 -3.28
CA ASN A 135 15.51 14.01 -3.65
C ASN A 135 14.06 13.48 -3.78
N LEU A 136 13.69 12.46 -3.00
CA LEU A 136 12.34 11.92 -2.97
C LEU A 136 11.49 12.68 -1.94
N SER A 137 10.35 13.21 -2.41
CA SER A 137 9.38 13.95 -1.59
C SER A 137 8.01 13.27 -1.50
N GLY A 138 7.85 12.13 -2.17
CA GLY A 138 6.65 11.32 -2.20
C GLY A 138 6.92 9.94 -2.83
N GLY A 139 5.84 9.16 -3.00
CA GLY A 139 5.92 7.78 -3.47
C GLY A 139 5.74 6.75 -2.36
N ASP A 140 5.34 7.18 -1.15
CA ASP A 140 4.94 6.26 -0.07
C ASP A 140 3.90 5.27 -0.61
N PRO A 141 4.01 3.96 -0.29
CA PRO A 141 2.98 2.98 -0.62
C PRO A 141 1.62 3.41 -0.07
N ASP A 142 0.53 2.93 -0.66
CA ASP A 142 -0.82 3.33 -0.25
C ASP A 142 -1.21 2.76 1.12
N ILE A 143 -0.75 1.56 1.46
CA ILE A 143 -1.15 0.85 2.68
C ILE A 143 0.07 0.26 3.39
N PHE A 144 0.05 0.25 4.71
CA PHE A 144 0.89 -0.60 5.55
C PHE A 144 0.03 -1.61 6.30
N VAL A 145 0.44 -2.87 6.29
CA VAL A 145 -0.32 -4.00 6.83
C VAL A 145 0.54 -4.72 7.88
N SER A 146 -0.04 -5.11 9.02
CA SER A 146 0.70 -5.77 10.10
C SER A 146 -0.13 -6.67 11.01
N LYS A 147 0.43 -7.81 11.44
CA LYS A 147 -0.04 -8.60 12.60
C LYS A 147 0.79 -8.37 13.87
N ASN A 148 1.30 -7.16 14.08
CA ASN A 148 2.17 -6.79 15.22
C ASN A 148 3.51 -7.56 15.26
N SER A 149 3.94 -8.14 14.14
CA SER A 149 5.21 -8.84 14.00
C SER A 149 5.92 -8.35 12.74
N LEU A 150 7.26 -8.30 12.75
CA LEU A 150 8.06 -7.93 11.58
C LEU A 150 7.92 -8.92 10.42
N LEU A 151 7.71 -10.20 10.73
CA LEU A 151 7.57 -11.27 9.73
C LEU A 151 6.21 -11.23 9.03
N ASP A 152 5.20 -10.67 9.71
CA ASP A 152 3.83 -10.56 9.22
C ASP A 152 3.43 -9.10 8.92
N SER A 153 4.41 -8.29 8.52
CA SER A 153 4.21 -6.90 8.13
C SER A 153 4.72 -6.63 6.74
N PHE A 154 3.99 -5.85 5.96
CA PHE A 154 4.39 -5.47 4.61
C PHE A 154 3.68 -4.19 4.17
N PHE A 155 4.24 -3.55 3.14
CA PHE A 155 3.64 -2.40 2.49
C PHE A 155 2.89 -2.86 1.25
N VAL A 156 1.88 -2.10 0.83
CA VAL A 156 1.11 -2.37 -0.38
C VAL A 156 0.98 -1.08 -1.18
N GLU A 157 1.37 -1.16 -2.44
CA GLU A 157 1.02 -0.19 -3.46
C GLU A 157 -0.16 -0.74 -4.26
N VAL A 158 -1.23 0.05 -4.34
CA VAL A 158 -2.47 -0.35 -4.98
C VAL A 158 -2.59 0.33 -6.33
N LYS A 159 -2.93 -0.45 -7.35
CA LYS A 159 -3.05 0.02 -8.71
C LYS A 159 -4.33 -0.51 -9.35
N GLU A 160 -4.91 0.26 -10.26
CA GLU A 160 -6.08 -0.18 -11.04
C GLU A 160 -5.69 -0.25 -12.52
N ASN A 161 -5.73 0.90 -13.20
CA ASN A 161 -5.40 1.02 -14.63
C ASN A 161 -4.05 1.72 -14.88
N ASP A 162 -3.28 1.98 -13.82
CA ASP A 162 -2.02 2.73 -13.85
C ASP A 162 -0.81 1.87 -13.45
N GLY A 163 0.38 2.32 -13.86
CA GLY A 163 1.65 1.74 -13.47
C GLY A 163 2.29 2.45 -12.27
N LEU A 164 3.44 1.97 -11.84
CA LEU A 164 4.26 2.66 -10.85
C LEU A 164 4.80 3.99 -11.42
N THR A 165 4.86 5.00 -10.55
CA THR A 165 5.54 6.27 -10.86
C THR A 165 7.04 6.15 -10.64
N ASP A 166 7.84 7.02 -11.27
CA ASP A 166 9.31 7.05 -11.08
C ASP A 166 9.71 7.17 -9.60
N ASN A 167 8.96 7.95 -8.82
CA ASN A 167 9.21 8.09 -7.39
C ASN A 167 8.96 6.79 -6.63
N GLN A 168 7.95 6.01 -7.01
CA GLN A 168 7.66 4.71 -6.40
C GLN A 168 8.75 3.69 -6.75
N ILE A 169 9.13 3.61 -8.03
CA ILE A 169 10.22 2.73 -8.51
C ILE A 169 11.52 3.02 -7.75
N ARG A 170 11.80 4.29 -7.45
CA ARG A 170 13.00 4.71 -6.70
C ARG A 170 12.88 4.56 -5.18
N LEU A 171 11.69 4.75 -4.61
CA LEU A 171 11.48 4.72 -3.16
C LEU A 171 11.34 3.30 -2.62
N PHE A 172 10.64 2.41 -3.33
CA PHE A 172 10.35 1.07 -2.83
C PHE A 172 11.61 0.24 -2.54
N PRO A 173 12.68 0.28 -3.35
CA PRO A 173 13.94 -0.38 -3.00
C PRO A 173 14.55 0.14 -1.69
N ILE A 174 14.43 1.44 -1.41
CA ILE A 174 14.90 2.03 -0.14
C ILE A 174 14.05 1.52 1.02
N ILE A 175 12.72 1.44 0.85
CA ILE A 175 11.81 0.88 1.86
C ILE A 175 12.19 -0.58 2.15
N GLU A 176 12.32 -1.43 1.14
CA GLU A 176 12.59 -2.86 1.34
C GLU A 176 13.96 -3.14 1.94
N LYS A 177 14.96 -2.32 1.61
CA LYS A 177 16.32 -2.41 2.16
C LYS A 177 16.34 -2.32 3.68
N TYR A 178 15.44 -1.53 4.27
CA TYR A 178 15.44 -1.30 5.72
C TYR A 178 14.23 -1.91 6.43
N LEU A 179 13.04 -1.80 5.84
CA LEU A 179 11.78 -2.11 6.50
C LEU A 179 11.29 -3.50 6.10
N SER A 180 10.25 -3.56 5.26
CA SER A 180 9.53 -4.76 4.87
C SER A 180 9.26 -4.79 3.37
N PRO A 181 8.84 -5.94 2.82
CA PRO A 181 8.49 -6.03 1.42
C PRO A 181 7.39 -5.04 1.03
N VAL A 182 7.41 -4.61 -0.23
CA VAL A 182 6.33 -3.86 -0.86
C VAL A 182 5.63 -4.78 -1.87
N LEU A 183 4.34 -5.02 -1.66
CA LEU A 183 3.47 -5.77 -2.56
C LEU A 183 2.92 -4.82 -3.61
N LEU A 184 2.76 -5.33 -4.83
CA LEU A 184 2.02 -4.65 -5.88
C LEU A 184 0.67 -5.33 -6.01
N VAL A 185 -0.39 -4.60 -5.66
CA VAL A 185 -1.75 -5.11 -5.69
C VAL A 185 -2.53 -4.43 -6.81
N ARG A 186 -3.07 -5.26 -7.70
CA ARG A 186 -3.90 -4.86 -8.84
C ARG A 186 -5.37 -5.06 -8.46
N ILE A 187 -6.16 -4.01 -8.59
CA ILE A 187 -7.60 -4.07 -8.36
C ILE A 187 -8.30 -4.16 -9.70
N GLN A 188 -9.11 -5.20 -9.90
CA GLN A 188 -9.77 -5.48 -11.17
C GLN A 188 -11.29 -5.61 -10.99
N GLU A 189 -12.03 -5.01 -11.92
CA GLU A 189 -13.48 -5.24 -12.00
C GLU A 189 -13.72 -6.62 -12.63
N GLN A 190 -14.63 -7.40 -12.03
CA GLN A 190 -15.03 -8.72 -12.51
C GLN A 190 -16.26 -8.67 -13.43
#